data_AF-A0A536BEL5-F1
#
_entry.id   AF-A0A536BEL5-F1
#
_cell.length_a   1.000
_cell.length_b   1.000
_cell.length_c   1.000
_cell.angle_alpha   90.00
_cell.angle_beta   90.00
_cell.angle_gamma   90.00
#
_symmetry.space_group_name_H-M   'P 1'
#
loop_
_entity.id
_entity.type
_entity.pdbx_description
1 polymer ?
#
loop_
_entity_poly.entity_id
_entity_poly.type
_entity_poly.pdbx_seq_one_letter_code
_entity_poly.pdbx_strand_id
1 'polypeptide(L)'
;MTSTSSLSQVKLHGIAAAPGQVVAPAWRWAESRVHASGTDLTGETGINRLQIAIRDVKAALATKATGLEASGAAAEAGILQAQALMLDDPALLDGASSSTGHPA
;
A
#
# COMPACT_ATOMS: atom_id res chain seq x y z
N MET A 1 7.49 41.74 28.12
CA MET A 1 8.45 41.05 27.22
C MET A 1 7.83 39.74 26.79
N THR A 2 7.28 39.68 25.57
CA THR A 2 6.85 38.43 24.94
C THR A 2 7.90 38.06 23.92
N SER A 3 8.72 37.06 24.24
CA SER A 3 9.72 36.51 23.32
C SER A 3 8.99 35.83 22.16
N THR A 4 8.95 36.49 21.01
CA THR A 4 8.55 35.87 19.76
C THR A 4 9.65 34.87 19.40
N SER A 5 9.45 33.59 19.70
CA SER A 5 10.28 32.52 19.15
C SER A 5 10.19 32.62 17.63
N SER A 6 11.25 33.12 17.01
CA SER A 6 11.43 33.08 15.57
C SER A 6 11.53 31.62 15.17
N LEU A 7 10.42 31.04 14.69
CA LEU A 7 10.43 29.75 14.02
C LEU A 7 11.33 29.93 12.80
N SER A 8 12.55 29.40 12.87
CA SER A 8 13.45 29.32 11.73
C SER A 8 12.70 28.64 10.59
N GLN A 9 12.37 29.41 9.56
CA GLN A 9 11.57 28.96 8.43
C GLN A 9 12.41 27.94 7.64
N VAL A 10 12.12 26.64 7.82
CA VAL A 10 12.82 25.57 7.11
C VAL A 10 12.41 25.64 5.64
N LYS A 11 13.38 25.96 4.76
CA LYS A 11 13.20 25.92 3.31
C LYS A 11 13.80 24.62 2.76
N LEU A 12 12.94 23.76 2.24
CA LEU A 12 13.35 22.51 1.59
C LEU A 12 13.49 22.75 0.08
N HIS A 13 14.47 22.06 -0.53
CA HIS A 13 14.72 22.08 -1.97
C HIS A 13 14.64 20.66 -2.53
N GLY A 14 14.17 20.50 -3.76
CA GLY A 14 14.01 19.20 -4.40
C GLY A 14 13.74 19.33 -5.91
N ILE A 15 13.44 18.19 -6.55
CA ILE A 15 13.09 18.14 -7.97
C ILE A 15 11.58 18.28 -8.11
N ALA A 16 11.13 19.25 -8.91
CA ALA A 16 9.70 19.45 -9.16
C ALA A 16 9.13 18.32 -10.03
N ALA A 17 8.16 17.57 -9.50
CA ALA A 17 7.44 16.53 -10.24
C ALA A 17 6.27 17.09 -11.07
N ALA A 18 5.72 18.25 -10.66
CA ALA A 18 4.66 18.96 -11.36
C ALA A 18 4.81 20.48 -11.16
N PRO A 19 4.41 21.31 -12.14
CA PRO A 19 4.43 22.77 -12.00
C PRO A 19 3.33 23.26 -11.05
N GLY A 20 3.56 24.40 -10.39
CA GLY A 20 2.54 25.09 -9.58
C GLY A 20 3.03 25.57 -8.21
N GLN A 21 2.14 26.24 -7.49
CA GLN A 21 2.32 26.63 -6.09
C GLN A 21 1.07 26.23 -5.30
N VAL A 22 1.26 25.71 -4.08
CA VAL A 22 0.16 25.25 -3.22
C VAL A 22 0.33 25.84 -1.82
N VAL A 23 -0.76 26.35 -1.26
CA VAL A 23 -0.84 26.80 0.14
C VAL A 23 -1.98 26.03 0.80
N ALA A 24 -1.63 25.01 1.58
CA ALA A 24 -2.57 24.15 2.27
C ALA A 24 -1.94 23.57 3.54
N PRO A 25 -2.75 23.10 4.52
CA PRO A 25 -2.23 22.34 5.64
C PRO A 25 -1.48 21.09 5.15
N ALA A 26 -0.37 20.76 5.81
CA ALA A 26 0.36 19.53 5.53
C ALA A 26 -0.46 18.33 6.04
N TRP A 27 -0.85 17.44 5.13
CA TRP A 27 -1.33 16.12 5.50
C TRP A 27 -0.15 15.15 5.53
N ARG A 28 0.00 14.41 6.62
CA ARG A 28 1.07 13.43 6.79
C ARG A 28 0.48 12.03 6.71
N TRP A 29 0.93 11.27 5.71
CA TRP A 29 0.68 9.83 5.67
C TRP A 29 1.37 9.15 6.86
N ALA A 30 0.60 8.38 7.63
CA ALA A 30 1.13 7.53 8.68
C ALA A 30 1.21 6.11 8.14
N GLU A 31 2.43 5.66 7.84
CA GLU A 31 2.65 4.30 7.38
C GLU A 31 2.42 3.32 8.54
N SER A 32 1.47 2.40 8.35
CA SER A 32 1.27 1.30 9.26
C SER A 32 2.45 0.33 9.14
N ARG A 33 3.22 0.18 10.22
CA ARG A 33 4.24 -0.86 10.26
C ARG A 33 3.57 -2.23 10.28
N VAL A 34 3.92 -3.08 9.32
CA VAL A 34 3.55 -4.50 9.36
C VAL A 34 4.42 -5.16 10.45
N HIS A 35 3.82 -5.46 11.59
CA HIS A 35 4.50 -6.24 12.62
C HIS A 35 4.45 -7.72 12.26
N ALA A 36 5.62 -8.37 12.18
CA ALA A 36 5.78 -9.80 11.89
C ALA A 36 5.29 -10.70 13.04
N SER A 37 4.51 -10.20 13.99
CA SER A 37 3.92 -10.97 15.09
C SER A 37 2.64 -11.69 14.66
N GLY A 38 2.67 -12.30 13.47
CA GLY A 38 1.61 -13.21 13.04
C GLY A 38 1.83 -14.54 13.74
N THR A 39 1.20 -14.75 14.88
CA THR A 39 1.03 -16.11 15.40
C THR A 39 0.21 -16.91 14.38
N ASP A 40 0.59 -18.16 14.12
CA ASP A 40 -0.20 -19.09 13.29
C ASP A 40 -0.19 -18.74 11.77
N LEU A 41 1.02 -18.53 11.25
CA LEU A 41 1.32 -18.39 9.81
C LEU A 41 1.97 -19.65 9.21
N THR A 42 1.90 -20.78 9.92
CA THR A 42 2.51 -22.05 9.50
C THR A 42 1.46 -23.12 9.24
N GLY A 43 1.74 -24.05 8.35
CA GLY A 43 0.86 -25.16 7.99
C GLY A 43 -0.44 -24.72 7.30
N GLU A 44 -1.47 -25.54 7.41
CA GLU A 44 -2.76 -25.36 6.72
C GLU A 44 -3.46 -24.06 7.12
N THR A 45 -3.38 -23.64 8.38
CA THR A 45 -3.99 -22.39 8.84
C THR A 45 -3.34 -21.17 8.18
N GLY A 46 -2.01 -21.18 8.05
CA GLY A 46 -1.28 -20.13 7.35
C GLY A 46 -1.68 -20.04 5.88
N ILE A 47 -1.79 -21.18 5.20
CA ILE A 47 -2.18 -21.24 3.77
C ILE A 47 -3.60 -20.71 3.57
N ASN A 48 -4.54 -21.12 4.41
CA ASN A 48 -5.91 -20.62 4.36
C ASN A 48 -5.99 -19.11 4.60
N ARG A 49 -5.22 -18.57 5.56
CA ARG A 49 -5.14 -17.13 5.80
C ARG A 49 -4.53 -16.37 4.62
N LEU A 50 -3.50 -16.91 3.99
CA LEU A 50 -2.89 -16.34 2.79
C LEU A 50 -3.92 -16.23 1.66
N GLN A 51 -4.68 -17.31 1.40
CA GLN A 51 -5.72 -17.32 0.36
C GLN A 51 -6.84 -16.30 0.65
N ILE A 52 -7.29 -16.20 1.91
CA ILE A 52 -8.28 -15.20 2.32
C ILE A 52 -7.74 -13.79 2.09
N ALA A 53 -6.50 -13.52 2.53
CA ALA A 53 -5.88 -12.20 2.37
C ALA A 53 -5.73 -11.80 0.90
N ILE A 54 -5.29 -12.73 0.03
CA ILE A 54 -5.17 -12.49 -1.41
C ILE A 54 -6.54 -12.13 -2.00
N ARG A 55 -7.58 -12.93 -1.70
CA ARG A 55 -8.95 -12.66 -2.18
C ARG A 55 -9.42 -11.26 -1.75
N ASP A 56 -9.24 -10.93 -0.48
CA ASP A 56 -9.73 -9.67 0.08
C ASP A 56 -8.98 -8.46 -0.51
N VAL A 57 -7.65 -8.58 -0.70
CA VAL A 57 -6.84 -7.55 -1.37
C VAL A 57 -7.23 -7.38 -2.82
N LYS A 58 -7.44 -8.47 -3.56
CA LYS A 58 -7.89 -8.40 -4.97
C LYS A 58 -9.25 -7.69 -5.08
N ALA A 59 -10.20 -7.99 -4.20
CA ALA A 59 -11.49 -7.32 -4.17
C ALA A 59 -11.33 -5.82 -3.91
N ALA A 60 -10.49 -5.44 -2.93
CA ALA A 60 -10.22 -4.04 -2.62
C ALA A 60 -9.54 -3.29 -3.78
N LEU A 61 -8.58 -3.92 -4.47
CA LEU A 61 -7.93 -3.36 -5.65
C LEU A 61 -8.94 -3.12 -6.78
N ALA A 62 -9.84 -4.08 -7.04
CA ALA A 62 -10.88 -3.95 -8.05
C ALA A 62 -11.83 -2.78 -7.73
N THR A 63 -12.33 -2.68 -6.49
CA THR A 63 -13.19 -1.56 -6.06
C THR A 63 -12.49 -0.20 -6.25
N LYS A 64 -11.21 -0.10 -5.89
CA LYS A 64 -10.44 1.13 -6.06
C LYS A 64 -10.19 1.47 -7.53
N ALA A 65 -9.89 0.48 -8.36
CA ALA A 65 -9.70 0.67 -9.80
C ALA A 65 -10.98 1.22 -10.44
N THR A 66 -12.15 0.64 -10.14
CA THR A 66 -13.44 1.16 -10.62
C THR A 66 -13.69 2.59 -10.17
N GLY A 67 -13.37 2.93 -8.92
CA GLY A 67 -13.47 4.30 -8.41
C GLY A 67 -12.57 5.28 -9.17
N LEU A 68 -11.34 4.87 -9.49
CA LEU A 68 -10.40 5.67 -10.27
C LEU A 68 -10.87 5.88 -11.71
N GLU A 69 -11.34 4.82 -12.38
CA GLU A 69 -11.93 4.92 -13.73
C GLU A 69 -13.11 5.89 -13.76
N ALA A 70 -14.02 5.78 -12.78
CA ALA A 70 -15.18 6.68 -12.67
C ALA A 70 -14.77 8.15 -12.44
N SER A 71 -13.61 8.38 -11.82
CA SER A 71 -13.05 9.73 -11.63
C SER A 71 -12.20 10.25 -12.80
N GLY A 72 -12.04 9.46 -13.87
CA GLY A 72 -11.24 9.81 -15.04
C GLY A 72 -9.74 9.47 -14.92
N ALA A 73 -9.32 8.81 -13.84
CA ALA A 73 -7.94 8.38 -13.58
C ALA A 73 -7.68 6.95 -14.12
N ALA A 74 -7.88 6.76 -15.43
CA ALA A 74 -7.81 5.44 -16.06
C ALA A 74 -6.40 4.83 -16.04
N ALA A 75 -5.34 5.65 -16.14
CA ALA A 75 -3.97 5.17 -16.08
C ALA A 75 -3.64 4.58 -14.70
N GLU A 76 -4.08 5.26 -13.64
CA GLU A 76 -3.91 4.83 -12.25
C GLU A 76 -4.74 3.59 -11.94
N ALA A 77 -5.96 3.48 -12.50
CA ALA A 77 -6.75 2.27 -12.41
C ALA A 77 -6.03 1.06 -13.04
N GLY A 78 -5.37 1.26 -14.18
CA GLY A 78 -4.56 0.25 -14.85
C GLY A 78 -3.39 -0.26 -13.98
N ILE A 79 -2.77 0.61 -13.17
CA ILE A 79 -1.73 0.20 -12.21
C ILE A 79 -2.32 -0.76 -11.17
N LEU A 80 -3.50 -0.46 -10.61
CA LEU A 80 -4.13 -1.34 -9.61
C LEU A 80 -4.57 -2.68 -10.21
N GLN A 81 -5.04 -2.68 -11.45
CA GLN A 81 -5.39 -3.90 -12.17
C GLN A 81 -4.16 -4.78 -12.43
N ALA A 82 -3.03 -4.18 -12.82
CA ALA A 82 -1.77 -4.90 -12.98
C ALA A 82 -1.30 -5.54 -11.66
N GLN A 83 -1.44 -4.83 -10.53
CA GLN A 83 -1.12 -5.39 -9.21
C GLN A 83 -2.03 -6.58 -8.86
N ALA A 84 -3.33 -6.49 -9.17
CA ALA A 84 -4.25 -7.61 -8.96
C ALA A 84 -3.88 -8.84 -9.80
N LEU A 85 -3.38 -8.62 -11.03
CA LEU A 85 -2.90 -9.69 -11.90
C LEU A 85 -1.61 -10.34 -11.37
N MET A 86 -0.70 -9.57 -10.77
CA MET A 86 0.49 -10.14 -10.10
C MET A 86 0.11 -11.07 -8.94
N LEU A 87 -1.01 -10.84 -8.26
CA LEU A 87 -1.49 -11.71 -7.19
C LEU A 87 -2.06 -13.05 -7.70
N ASP A 88 -2.22 -13.20 -9.01
CA ASP A 88 -2.58 -14.46 -9.67
C ASP A 88 -1.36 -15.21 -10.22
N ASP A 89 -0.14 -14.66 -10.08
CA ASP A 89 1.08 -15.31 -10.55
C ASP A 89 1.35 -16.61 -9.73
N PRO A 90 1.27 -17.79 -10.36
CA PRO A 90 1.46 -19.05 -9.66
C PRO A 90 2.86 -19.16 -9.04
N ALA A 91 3.90 -18.56 -9.64
CA ALA A 91 5.25 -18.63 -9.08
C ALA A 91 5.36 -17.88 -7.74
N LEU A 92 4.65 -16.77 -7.58
CA LEU A 92 4.59 -16.01 -6.33
C LEU A 92 3.75 -16.74 -5.28
N LEU A 93 2.64 -17.33 -5.70
CA LEU A 93 1.74 -18.07 -4.81
C LEU A 93 2.37 -19.37 -4.30
N ASP A 94 3.06 -20.11 -5.16
CA ASP A 94 3.76 -21.34 -4.80
C ASP A 94 4.92 -21.04 -3.84
N GLY A 95 5.69 -19.98 -4.09
CA GLY A 95 6.76 -19.53 -3.20
C GLY A 95 6.24 -19.13 -1.81
N ALA A 96 5.15 -18.35 -1.76
CA ALA A 96 4.54 -17.92 -0.51
C ALA A 96 3.92 -19.10 0.27
N SER A 97 3.23 -20.01 -0.43
CA SER A 97 2.61 -21.19 0.17
C SER A 97 3.66 -22.17 0.68
N SER A 98 4.79 -22.32 -0.01
CA SER A 98 5.90 -23.19 0.43
C SER A 98 6.57 -22.69 1.71
N SER A 99 6.74 -21.37 1.86
CA SER A 99 7.25 -20.74 3.10
C SER A 99 6.28 -20.92 4.27
N THR A 100 4.99 -20.87 3.98
CA THR A 100 3.89 -20.99 4.95
C THR A 100 3.61 -22.45 5.31
N GLY A 101 3.84 -23.41 4.40
CA GLY A 101 3.51 -24.82 4.57
C GLY A 101 4.54 -25.66 5.36
N HIS A 102 5.66 -25.07 5.80
CA HIS A 102 6.66 -25.79 6.59
C HIS A 102 6.19 -25.92 8.06
N PRO A 103 6.23 -27.13 8.67
CA PRO A 103 5.96 -27.27 10.09
C PRO A 103 7.07 -26.58 10.91
N ALA A 104 6.67 -25.86 11.96
CA ALA A 104 7.57 -25.22 12.92
C ALA A 104 8.37 -26.23 13.75
#